data_AF-A0A1B6EI37-F1
#
_entry.id   AF-A0A1B6EI37-F1
#
_cell.length_a   1.000
_cell.length_b   1.000
_cell.length_c   1.000
_cell.angle_alpha   90.00
_cell.angle_beta   90.00
_cell.angle_gamma   90.00
#
_symmetry.space_group_name_H-M   'P 1'
#
loop_
_entity.id
_entity.type
_entity.pdbx_description
1 polymer ?
#
loop_
_entity_poly.entity_id
_entity_poly.type
_entity_poly.pdbx_seq_one_letter_code
_entity_poly.pdbx_strand_id
1 'polypeptide(L)'
;ELAGQKGKFYGIKTDLTIEEEVLAAFRWTEQHVGGIDILVNNAGVSTRTRVLDGEINIWRNMFEVNVFAVGICTREAVKSMRARGVKDGHIVNINSVTGHEVSTLLSQSVYSATKHALSLL
;
A
#
# COMPACT_ATOMS: atom_id res chain seq x y z
N GLU A 1 13.57 16.96 -12.51
CA GLU A 1 12.94 16.36 -13.71
C GLU A 1 11.50 16.80 -13.99
N LEU A 2 10.70 17.28 -13.02
CA LEU A 2 9.30 17.70 -13.26
C LEU A 2 9.08 19.22 -13.45
N ALA A 3 10.14 20.03 -13.45
CA ALA A 3 10.02 21.48 -13.59
C ALA A 3 9.39 21.86 -14.95
N GLY A 4 8.28 22.59 -14.92
CA GLY A 4 7.55 23.04 -16.11
C GLY A 4 6.52 22.05 -16.67
N GLN A 5 6.35 20.87 -16.06
CA GLN A 5 5.31 19.92 -16.46
C GLN A 5 3.93 20.35 -15.94
N LYS A 6 2.86 20.01 -16.68
CA LYS A 6 1.48 20.29 -16.26
C LYS A 6 1.10 19.38 -15.07
N GLY A 7 0.32 19.93 -14.15
CA GLY A 7 -0.17 19.21 -12.96
C GLY A 7 0.15 19.96 -11.68
N LYS A 8 -0.40 19.47 -10.56
CA LYS A 8 -0.07 19.93 -9.21
C LYS A 8 0.42 18.74 -8.40
N PHE A 9 1.45 18.95 -7.60
CA PHE A 9 1.99 17.94 -6.69
C PHE A 9 1.71 18.36 -5.25
N TYR A 10 1.16 17.45 -4.46
CA TYR A 10 0.91 17.65 -3.04
C TYR A 10 1.62 16.52 -2.27
N GLY A 11 2.54 16.90 -1.38
CA GLY A 11 3.21 15.96 -0.49
C GLY A 11 2.50 15.90 0.85
N ILE A 12 2.08 14.70 1.26
CA ILE A 12 1.52 14.44 2.58
C ILE A 12 2.37 13.34 3.20
N LYS A 13 2.96 13.62 4.36
CA LYS A 13 3.63 12.58 5.13
C LYS A 13 2.55 11.71 5.79
N THR A 14 2.64 10.40 5.59
CA THR A 14 1.71 9.41 6.14
C THR A 14 2.50 8.18 6.56
N ASP A 15 2.41 7.82 7.84
CA ASP A 15 2.83 6.50 8.31
C ASP A 15 1.70 5.48 8.06
N LEU A 16 1.95 4.55 7.14
CA LEU A 16 0.96 3.55 6.74
C LEU A 16 0.68 2.50 7.83
N THR A 17 1.52 2.42 8.86
CA THR A 17 1.27 1.54 10.02
C THR A 17 0.24 2.11 10.99
N ILE A 18 -0.21 3.37 10.78
CA ILE A 18 -1.17 4.07 11.63
C ILE A 18 -2.43 4.36 10.80
N GLU A 19 -3.50 3.59 10.99
CA GLU A 19 -4.74 3.73 10.20
C GLU A 19 -5.28 5.16 10.20
N GLU A 20 -5.26 5.86 11.32
CA GLU A 20 -5.76 7.24 11.39
C GLU A 20 -4.96 8.23 10.52
N GLU A 21 -3.65 8.02 10.35
CA GLU A 21 -2.85 8.85 9.43
C GLU A 21 -3.23 8.58 7.97
N VAL A 22 -3.51 7.31 7.62
CA VAL A 22 -4.03 6.95 6.31
C VAL A 22 -5.37 7.64 6.08
N LEU A 23 -6.32 7.51 7.01
CA LEU A 23 -7.63 8.15 6.92
C LEU A 23 -7.52 9.67 6.82
N ALA A 24 -6.59 10.29 7.56
CA ALA A 24 -6.34 11.72 7.48
C ALA A 24 -5.84 12.15 6.09
N ALA A 25 -4.96 11.38 5.46
CA ALA A 25 -4.47 11.67 4.11
C ALA A 25 -5.59 11.56 3.05
N PHE A 26 -6.48 10.57 3.17
CA PHE A 26 -7.64 10.43 2.29
C PHE A 26 -8.61 11.60 2.46
N ARG A 27 -8.99 11.96 3.70
CA ARG A 27 -9.84 13.12 4.00
C ARG A 27 -9.23 14.42 3.45
N TRP A 28 -7.93 14.61 3.63
CA TRP A 28 -7.22 15.77 3.09
C TRP A 28 -7.31 15.81 1.56
N THR A 29 -7.11 14.67 0.90
CA THR A 29 -7.17 14.56 -0.58
C THR A 29 -8.56 14.90 -1.10
N GLU A 30 -9.62 14.42 -0.44
CA GLU A 30 -11.00 14.75 -0.81
C GLU A 30 -11.29 16.25 -0.68
N GLN A 31 -10.81 16.88 0.39
CA GLN A 31 -11.02 18.30 0.66
C GLN A 31 -10.25 19.23 -0.28
N HIS A 32 -9.04 18.86 -0.68
CA HIS A 32 -8.12 19.77 -1.38
C HIS A 32 -7.91 19.44 -2.87
N VAL A 33 -8.13 18.18 -3.25
CA VAL A 33 -7.90 17.69 -4.62
C VAL A 33 -9.22 17.27 -5.28
N GLY A 34 -10.22 16.88 -4.48
CA GLY A 34 -11.54 16.47 -4.98
C GLY A 34 -11.76 14.96 -5.05
N GLY A 35 -10.83 14.16 -4.51
CA GLY A 35 -10.93 12.70 -4.41
C GLY A 35 -9.89 11.94 -5.23
N ILE A 36 -10.07 10.62 -5.33
CA ILE A 36 -9.08 9.69 -5.91
C ILE A 36 -9.64 8.95 -7.11
N ASP A 37 -9.05 9.15 -8.29
CA ASP A 37 -9.38 8.41 -9.51
C ASP A 37 -8.43 7.22 -9.75
N ILE A 38 -7.19 7.33 -9.26
CA ILE A 38 -6.19 6.26 -9.35
C ILE A 38 -5.50 6.12 -7.99
N LEU A 39 -5.46 4.89 -7.46
CA LEU A 39 -4.65 4.53 -6.30
C LEU A 39 -3.47 3.66 -6.76
N VAL A 40 -2.27 3.99 -6.28
CA VAL A 40 -1.08 3.13 -6.45
C VAL A 40 -0.57 2.72 -5.08
N ASN A 41 -0.85 1.48 -4.69
CA ASN A 41 -0.31 0.89 -3.48
C ASN A 41 1.14 0.42 -3.73
N ASN A 42 2.07 1.37 -3.63
CA ASN A 42 3.49 1.14 -3.90
C ASN A 42 4.32 0.88 -2.64
N ALA A 43 3.98 1.52 -1.53
CA ALA A 43 4.76 1.41 -0.31
C ALA A 43 4.89 -0.06 0.14
N GLY A 44 6.09 -0.45 0.53
CA GLY A 44 6.35 -1.79 1.00
C GLY A 44 7.70 -1.89 1.69
N VAL A 45 7.77 -2.79 2.67
CA VAL A 45 8.99 -3.08 3.43
C VAL A 45 9.37 -4.54 3.28
N SER A 46 10.67 -4.79 3.11
CA SER A 46 11.24 -6.12 3.00
C SER A 46 12.40 -6.23 3.98
N THR A 47 12.23 -7.04 5.02
CA THR A 47 13.27 -7.29 6.01
C THR A 47 13.62 -8.78 5.99
N ARG A 48 14.92 -9.08 5.93
CA ARG A 48 15.40 -10.47 6.00
C ARG A 48 15.18 -11.00 7.42
N THR A 49 14.40 -12.07 7.52
CA THR A 49 14.07 -12.74 8.78
C THR A 49 13.75 -14.20 8.52
N ARG A 50 14.06 -15.09 9.46
CA ARG A 50 13.65 -16.50 9.36
C ARG A 50 12.44 -16.75 10.25
N VAL A 51 11.67 -17.78 9.93
CA VAL A 51 10.53 -18.19 10.76
C VAL A 51 10.98 -18.76 12.11
N LEU A 52 12.17 -19.38 12.18
CA LEU A 52 12.64 -20.08 13.37
C LEU A 52 13.04 -19.16 14.52
N ASP A 53 13.56 -17.97 14.22
CA ASP A 53 14.19 -17.06 15.19
C ASP A 53 13.96 -15.57 14.87
N GLY A 54 13.05 -15.28 13.95
CA GLY A 54 12.72 -13.90 13.58
C GLY A 54 11.97 -13.16 14.67
N GLU A 55 12.25 -11.86 14.80
CA GLU A 55 11.50 -11.01 15.72
C GLU A 55 10.08 -10.75 15.21
N ILE A 56 9.09 -11.04 16.04
CA ILE A 56 7.67 -10.87 15.68
C ILE A 56 7.32 -9.43 15.28
N ASN A 57 8.00 -8.43 15.84
CA ASN A 57 7.76 -7.02 15.53
C ASN A 57 8.14 -6.70 14.07
N ILE A 58 9.21 -7.32 13.56
CA ILE A 58 9.60 -7.19 12.16
C ILE A 58 8.53 -7.79 11.24
N TRP A 59 7.93 -8.92 11.64
CA TRP A 59 6.89 -9.57 10.86
C TRP A 59 5.62 -8.74 10.86
N ARG A 60 5.18 -8.27 12.03
CA ARG A 60 4.04 -7.36 12.16
C ARG A 60 4.22 -6.15 11.28
N ASN A 61 5.36 -5.47 11.35
CA ASN A 61 5.65 -4.31 10.52
C ASN A 61 5.55 -4.61 9.01
N MET A 62 6.03 -5.77 8.54
CA MET A 62 5.84 -6.17 7.14
C MET A 62 4.36 -6.36 6.78
N PHE A 63 3.55 -6.96 7.65
CA PHE A 63 2.11 -7.13 7.41
C PHE A 63 1.34 -5.81 7.48
N GLU A 64 1.66 -4.93 8.43
CA GLU A 64 1.05 -3.61 8.55
C GLU A 64 1.18 -2.83 7.24
N VAL A 65 2.41 -2.73 6.70
CA VAL A 65 2.64 -1.94 5.48
C VAL A 65 2.22 -2.69 4.21
N ASN A 66 2.59 -3.97 4.06
CA ASN A 66 2.43 -4.67 2.78
C ASN A 66 1.02 -5.24 2.56
N VAL A 67 0.21 -5.37 3.62
CA VAL A 67 -1.09 -6.06 3.57
C VAL A 67 -2.20 -5.17 4.13
N PHE A 68 -2.13 -4.80 5.41
CA PHE A 68 -3.23 -4.08 6.06
C PHE A 68 -3.39 -2.66 5.49
N ALA A 69 -2.31 -1.91 5.34
CA ALA A 69 -2.35 -0.58 4.74
C ALA A 69 -2.89 -0.62 3.31
N VAL A 70 -2.50 -1.63 2.50
CA VAL A 70 -3.05 -1.81 1.14
C VAL A 70 -4.56 -2.01 1.20
N GLY A 71 -5.05 -2.88 2.07
CA GLY A 71 -6.50 -3.10 2.24
C GLY A 71 -7.25 -1.84 2.65
N ILE A 72 -6.70 -1.07 3.59
CA ILE A 72 -7.28 0.20 4.06
C ILE A 72 -7.29 1.24 2.93
N CYS A 73 -6.16 1.46 2.25
CA CYS A 73 -6.06 2.39 1.13
C CYS A 73 -7.02 2.03 0.00
N THR A 74 -7.08 0.75 -0.38
CA THR A 74 -8.02 0.25 -1.39
C THR A 74 -9.48 0.49 -0.97
N ARG A 75 -9.83 0.19 0.28
CA ARG A 75 -11.17 0.45 0.84
C ARG A 75 -11.56 1.93 0.71
N GLU A 76 -10.68 2.84 1.13
CA GLU A 76 -10.98 4.27 1.09
C GLU A 76 -10.97 4.84 -0.34
N ALA A 77 -10.09 4.36 -1.22
CA ALA A 77 -10.09 4.77 -2.63
C ALA A 77 -11.39 4.36 -3.33
N VAL A 78 -11.86 3.13 -3.12
CA VAL A 78 -13.14 2.66 -3.67
C VAL A 78 -14.30 3.48 -3.14
N LYS A 79 -14.31 3.82 -1.84
CA LYS A 79 -15.35 4.71 -1.28
C LYS A 79 -15.35 6.07 -1.96
N SER A 80 -14.17 6.68 -2.13
CA SER A 80 -14.01 7.98 -2.79
C SER A 80 -14.48 7.95 -4.24
N MET A 81 -14.08 6.92 -5.00
CA MET A 81 -14.52 6.70 -6.39
C MET A 81 -16.04 6.55 -6.49
N ARG A 82 -16.64 5.71 -5.63
CA ARG A 82 -18.08 5.46 -5.62
C ARG A 82 -18.88 6.71 -5.26
N ALA A 83 -18.45 7.46 -4.23
CA ALA A 83 -19.12 8.69 -3.80
C ALA A 83 -19.17 9.74 -4.92
N ARG A 84 -18.19 9.74 -5.83
CA ARG A 84 -18.08 10.67 -6.96
C ARG A 84 -18.60 10.10 -8.29
N GLY A 85 -19.09 8.86 -8.30
CA GLY A 85 -19.60 8.22 -9.52
C GLY A 85 -18.54 7.92 -10.58
N VAL A 86 -17.27 7.74 -10.18
CA VAL A 86 -16.18 7.36 -11.08
C VAL A 86 -16.42 5.95 -11.62
N LYS A 87 -16.35 5.78 -12.95
CA LYS A 87 -16.64 4.51 -13.63
C LYS A 87 -15.40 3.80 -14.18
N ASP A 88 -14.29 4.51 -14.28
CA ASP A 88 -13.02 4.11 -14.88
C ASP A 88 -11.84 4.32 -13.92
N GLY A 89 -12.11 4.23 -12.61
CA GLY A 89 -11.10 4.31 -11.57
C GLY A 89 -10.18 3.08 -11.59
N HIS A 90 -8.91 3.27 -11.21
CA HIS A 90 -7.91 2.20 -11.23
C HIS A 90 -7.21 2.05 -9.88
N ILE A 91 -6.95 0.81 -9.49
CA ILE A 91 -6.13 0.47 -8.32
C ILE A 91 -4.98 -0.40 -8.81
N VAL A 92 -3.76 0.03 -8.51
CA VAL A 92 -2.52 -0.67 -8.90
C VAL A 92 -1.78 -1.09 -7.64
N ASN A 93 -1.68 -2.40 -7.43
CA ASN A 93 -0.94 -2.98 -6.32
C ASN A 93 0.46 -3.38 -6.79
N ILE A 94 1.50 -2.78 -6.20
CA ILE A 94 2.89 -3.13 -6.55
C ILE A 94 3.31 -4.38 -5.77
N ASN A 95 3.24 -5.52 -6.45
CA ASN A 95 3.58 -6.83 -5.90
C ASN A 95 5.08 -7.15 -6.08
N SER A 96 5.44 -8.43 -6.02
CA SER A 96 6.79 -8.94 -6.21
C SER A 96 6.74 -10.30 -6.89
N VAL A 97 7.84 -10.71 -7.53
CA VAL A 97 8.02 -12.10 -8.01
C VAL A 97 7.76 -13.09 -6.87
N THR A 98 8.19 -12.75 -5.65
CA THR A 98 7.96 -13.59 -4.46
C THR A 98 6.50 -13.58 -3.95
N GLY A 99 5.59 -12.87 -4.61
CA GLY A 99 4.14 -12.97 -4.43
C GLY A 99 3.47 -13.96 -5.38
N HIS A 100 4.22 -14.45 -6.37
CA HIS A 100 3.79 -15.46 -7.35
C HIS A 100 4.54 -16.78 -7.19
N GLU A 101 5.75 -16.73 -6.63
CA GLU A 101 6.63 -17.88 -6.46
C GLU A 101 7.23 -17.92 -5.05
N VAL A 102 7.48 -19.13 -4.55
CA VAL A 102 8.14 -19.31 -3.25
C VAL A 102 9.65 -19.12 -3.41
N SER A 103 10.18 -18.07 -2.79
CA SER A 103 11.63 -17.82 -2.75
C SER A 103 12.38 -18.97 -2.09
N THR A 104 13.49 -19.41 -2.69
CA THR A 104 14.41 -20.39 -2.09
C THR A 104 15.23 -19.80 -0.93
N LEU A 105 15.23 -18.48 -0.78
CA LEU A 105 15.85 -17.79 0.35
C LEU A 105 14.94 -17.86 1.57
N LEU A 106 15.27 -18.76 2.51
CA LEU A 106 14.50 -18.96 3.75
C LEU A 106 14.30 -17.67 4.56
N SER A 107 15.24 -16.73 4.46
CA SER A 107 15.19 -15.42 5.11
C SER A 107 14.18 -14.43 4.49
N GLN A 108 13.47 -14.81 3.43
CA GLN A 108 12.43 -14.01 2.79
C GLN A 108 11.03 -14.59 2.98
N SER A 109 10.88 -15.74 3.65
CA SER A 109 9.60 -16.45 3.81
C SER A 109 8.46 -15.55 4.29
N VAL A 110 8.68 -14.73 5.31
CA VAL A 110 7.65 -13.81 5.84
C VAL A 110 7.30 -12.71 4.86
N TYR A 111 8.30 -12.09 4.20
CA TYR A 111 8.05 -11.09 3.16
C TYR A 111 7.27 -11.70 1.97
N SER A 112 7.68 -12.89 1.51
CA SER A 112 7.00 -13.63 0.45
C SER A 112 5.54 -13.91 0.83
N ALA A 113 5.27 -14.26 2.10
CA ALA A 113 3.90 -14.43 2.59
C ALA A 113 3.07 -13.13 2.45
N THR A 114 3.63 -11.97 2.79
CA THR A 114 2.91 -10.69 2.60
C THR A 114 2.61 -10.38 1.14
N LYS A 115 3.52 -10.72 0.22
CA LYS A 115 3.33 -10.50 -1.22
C LYS A 115 2.40 -11.54 -1.86
N HIS A 116 2.33 -12.75 -1.32
CA HIS A 116 1.29 -13.71 -1.70
C HIS A 116 -0.10 -13.26 -1.22
N ALA A 117 -0.19 -12.68 -0.02
CA ALA A 117 -1.45 -12.08 0.45
C ALA A 117 -1.92 -10.97 -0.50
N LEU A 118 -0.98 -10.13 -0.98
CA LEU A 118 -1.27 -9.08 -1.95
C LEU A 118 -1.76 -9.59 -3.32
N SER A 119 -1.44 -10.82 -3.71
CA SER A 119 -1.97 -11.44 -4.93
C SER A 119 -3.48 -11.75 -4.84
N LEU A 120 -4.05 -11.77 -3.64
CA LEU A 120 -5.46 -12.04 -3.38
C LEU A 120 -6.27 -10.78 -3.01
N LEU A 121 -5.60 -9.69 -2.63
CA LEU A 121 -6.20 -8.41 -2.23
C LEU A 121 -6.37 -7.47 -3.43
#